data_AF-H1VUS0-F1
#
_entry.id   AF-H1VUS0-F1
#
_cell.length_a   1.000
_cell.length_b   1.000
_cell.length_c   1.000
_cell.angle_alpha   90.00
_cell.angle_beta   90.00
_cell.angle_gamma   90.00
#
_symmetry.space_group_name_H-M   'P 1'
#
loop_
_entity.id
_entity.type
_entity.pdbx_description
1 polymer ?
#
loop_
_entity_poly.entity_id
_entity_poly.type
_entity_poly.pdbx_seq_one_letter_code
_entity_poly.pdbx_strand_id
1 'polypeptide(L)'
;MEVETLAEGDDSLEPKMLDGTPFVPRTPMGEMMSAPPEGGSFPTLEAVHKSVLAYCTSVGYAIVIGRSKKTVPGLKKVLFVCDRAGKPPSRVSPEFRKRKTSSRKCDCQFGFFAIEQRTQWTIRYRPDPQHLQHNHGPSESPLLHPAARKLDSKMVAAVKALKENGVSVNETLEILQNENPHVPLLPRDIYNARAAINRNPQKVATGLAENRPAIYSKPHPTAEERIRADLRKELAKAREEFDKFKEDKQKEVDELKKKLVEKDQIIERFEMFIDICNQRVMVQRERLGGPEGAGNNGT
;
A
#
# COMPACT_ATOMS: atom_id res chain seq x y z
N MET A 1 -43.78 -35.08 -34.04
CA MET A 1 -43.51 -34.03 -33.03
C MET A 1 -42.02 -34.00 -32.83
N GLU A 2 -41.40 -32.99 -33.43
CA GLU A 2 -40.01 -32.63 -33.25
C GLU A 2 -39.83 -32.14 -31.82
N VAL A 3 -38.81 -32.61 -31.11
CA VAL A 3 -38.27 -31.91 -29.96
C VAL A 3 -36.75 -31.99 -30.06
N GLU A 4 -36.17 -30.84 -30.38
CA GLU A 4 -34.76 -30.59 -30.57
C GLU A 4 -33.95 -30.74 -29.26
N THR A 5 -32.70 -31.10 -29.47
CA THR A 5 -31.59 -31.22 -28.53
C THR A 5 -31.22 -29.90 -27.86
N LEU A 6 -30.82 -29.95 -26.58
CA LEU A 6 -29.92 -28.95 -26.01
C LEU A 6 -28.77 -29.66 -25.30
N ALA A 7 -27.60 -29.64 -25.95
CA ALA A 7 -26.33 -30.07 -25.42
C ALA A 7 -25.87 -29.09 -24.32
N GLU A 8 -25.48 -29.63 -23.17
CA GLU A 8 -24.82 -28.88 -22.10
C GLU A 8 -23.43 -28.45 -22.58
N GLY A 9 -23.25 -27.15 -22.75
CA GLY A 9 -21.97 -26.53 -23.11
C GLY A 9 -21.01 -26.51 -21.92
N ASP A 10 -20.00 -27.36 -21.98
CA ASP A 10 -18.78 -27.30 -21.19
C ASP A 10 -18.01 -26.01 -21.51
N ASP A 11 -18.22 -24.94 -20.72
CA ASP A 11 -17.46 -23.68 -20.76
C ASP A 11 -16.14 -23.83 -19.99
N SER A 12 -15.33 -24.80 -20.39
CA SER A 12 -13.92 -24.89 -19.98
C SER A 12 -13.09 -24.19 -21.04
N LEU A 13 -12.98 -22.86 -20.92
CA LEU A 13 -12.03 -22.04 -21.68
C LEU A 13 -10.60 -22.33 -21.20
N GLU A 14 -10.11 -23.53 -21.45
CA GLU A 14 -8.69 -23.82 -21.47
C GLU A 14 -8.09 -23.05 -22.66
N PRO A 15 -7.04 -22.23 -22.45
CA PRO A 15 -6.33 -21.64 -23.57
C PRO A 15 -5.55 -22.75 -24.27
N LYS A 16 -6.18 -23.42 -25.24
CA LYS A 16 -5.48 -24.22 -26.24
C LYS A 16 -4.34 -23.38 -26.78
N MET A 17 -3.14 -23.92 -26.73
CA MET A 17 -1.96 -23.33 -27.33
C MET A 17 -2.30 -23.08 -28.79
N LEU A 18 -2.40 -21.80 -29.18
CA LEU A 18 -2.60 -21.44 -30.58
C LEU A 18 -1.35 -21.90 -31.31
N ASP A 19 -1.53 -22.89 -32.18
CA ASP A 19 -0.51 -23.39 -33.08
C ASP A 19 0.03 -22.18 -33.88
N GLY A 20 1.31 -21.83 -33.62
CA GLY A 20 1.95 -20.66 -34.23
C GLY A 20 2.40 -19.53 -33.30
N THR A 21 2.31 -19.64 -31.97
CA THR A 21 3.04 -18.67 -31.13
C THR A 21 4.55 -18.90 -31.22
N PRO A 22 5.38 -17.93 -31.66
CA PRO A 22 6.84 -18.06 -31.75
C PRO A 22 7.53 -18.05 -30.37
N PHE A 23 6.78 -18.37 -29.31
CA PHE A 23 7.34 -18.46 -27.97
C PHE A 23 8.23 -19.69 -27.91
N VAL A 24 9.52 -19.47 -27.65
CA VAL A 24 10.48 -20.54 -27.42
C VAL A 24 10.56 -20.77 -25.90
N PRO A 25 9.98 -21.88 -25.38
CA PRO A 25 10.10 -22.21 -23.97
C PRO A 25 11.58 -22.39 -23.63
N ARG A 26 11.99 -21.84 -22.49
CA ARG A 26 13.35 -22.06 -22.01
C ARG A 26 13.47 -23.48 -21.47
N THR A 27 14.65 -24.07 -21.63
CA THR A 27 15.03 -25.22 -20.80
C THR A 27 14.91 -24.85 -19.33
N PRO A 28 14.38 -25.76 -18.48
CA PRO A 28 14.24 -25.49 -17.06
C PRO A 28 15.61 -25.21 -16.45
N MET A 29 15.75 -24.06 -15.79
CA MET A 29 17.02 -23.63 -15.19
C MET A 29 17.31 -24.31 -13.84
N GLY A 30 16.41 -25.18 -13.38
CA GLY A 30 16.51 -25.91 -12.11
C GLY A 30 15.39 -26.93 -11.98
N GLU A 31 15.23 -27.47 -10.78
CA GLU A 31 14.16 -28.41 -10.47
C GLU A 31 12.78 -27.73 -10.55
N MET A 32 11.76 -28.47 -10.95
CA MET A 32 10.40 -27.92 -11.05
C MET A 32 9.93 -27.39 -9.70
N MET A 33 9.28 -26.22 -9.70
CA MET A 33 8.80 -25.55 -8.49
C MET A 33 9.89 -25.18 -7.47
N SER A 34 11.16 -25.19 -7.86
CA SER A 34 12.27 -24.81 -6.96
C SER A 34 12.43 -23.31 -6.81
N ALA A 35 13.01 -22.88 -5.69
CA ALA A 35 13.38 -21.50 -5.47
C ALA A 35 14.59 -21.11 -6.35
N PRO A 36 14.63 -19.87 -6.87
CA PRO A 36 15.82 -19.36 -7.56
C PRO A 36 17.04 -19.39 -6.61
N PRO A 37 18.25 -19.71 -7.10
CA PRO A 37 19.41 -19.89 -6.25
C PRO A 37 19.68 -18.67 -5.37
N GLU A 38 20.04 -18.93 -4.11
CA GLU A 38 20.39 -17.86 -3.17
C GLU A 38 21.68 -17.15 -3.60
N GLY A 39 21.75 -15.84 -3.36
CA GLY A 39 22.89 -15.00 -3.72
C GLY A 39 22.71 -14.31 -5.07
N GLY A 40 23.74 -14.36 -5.90
CA GLY A 40 23.86 -13.55 -7.12
C GLY A 40 24.23 -12.09 -6.85
N SER A 41 24.73 -11.42 -7.88
CA SER A 41 25.05 -10.00 -7.88
C SER A 41 24.30 -9.33 -9.02
N PHE A 42 23.41 -8.41 -8.69
CA PHE A 42 22.60 -7.70 -9.68
C PHE A 42 22.73 -6.18 -9.50
N PRO A 43 22.90 -5.40 -10.58
CA PRO A 43 23.11 -3.96 -10.48
C PRO A 43 21.85 -3.17 -10.10
N THR A 44 20.66 -3.68 -10.43
CA THR A 44 19.37 -3.02 -10.19
C THR A 44 18.30 -4.01 -9.73
N LEU A 45 17.24 -3.50 -9.09
CA LEU A 45 16.07 -4.33 -8.75
C LEU A 45 15.41 -4.95 -9.99
N GLU A 46 15.42 -4.22 -11.11
CA GLU A 46 14.87 -4.72 -12.37
C GLU A 46 15.69 -5.89 -12.92
N ALA A 47 17.03 -5.84 -12.80
CA ALA A 47 17.89 -6.95 -13.18
C ALA A 47 17.63 -8.20 -12.33
N VAL A 48 17.43 -8.04 -11.00
CA VAL A 48 17.00 -9.15 -10.12
C VAL A 48 15.66 -9.69 -10.61
N HIS A 49 14.67 -8.82 -10.79
CA HIS A 49 13.34 -9.23 -11.18
C HIS A 49 13.33 -9.98 -12.52
N LYS A 50 14.07 -9.49 -13.52
CA LYS A 50 14.18 -10.13 -14.84
C LYS A 50 14.86 -11.50 -14.75
N SER A 51 15.98 -11.59 -14.04
CA SER A 51 16.71 -12.84 -13.86
C SER A 51 15.86 -13.88 -13.12
N VAL A 52 15.22 -13.47 -12.03
CA VAL A 52 14.42 -14.39 -11.23
C VAL A 52 13.13 -14.76 -11.92
N LEU A 53 12.45 -13.83 -12.58
CA LEU A 53 11.25 -14.13 -13.35
C LEU A 53 11.56 -15.14 -14.46
N ALA A 54 12.70 -15.00 -15.15
CA ALA A 54 13.13 -15.97 -16.17
C ALA A 54 13.41 -17.36 -15.57
N TYR A 55 14.01 -17.43 -14.39
CA TYR A 55 14.18 -18.70 -13.67
C TYR A 55 12.82 -19.30 -13.31
N CYS A 56 11.97 -18.56 -12.61
CA CYS A 56 10.68 -19.03 -12.12
C CYS A 56 9.79 -19.54 -13.26
N THR A 57 9.71 -18.81 -14.37
CA THR A 57 8.88 -19.22 -15.51
C THR A 57 9.41 -20.46 -16.21
N SER A 58 10.71 -20.73 -16.13
CA SER A 58 11.30 -21.98 -16.63
C SER A 58 10.99 -23.20 -15.75
N VAL A 59 10.76 -22.99 -14.45
CA VAL A 59 10.46 -24.06 -13.47
C VAL A 59 8.96 -24.17 -13.14
N GLY A 60 8.10 -23.49 -13.90
CA GLY A 60 6.64 -23.68 -13.86
C GLY A 60 5.85 -22.73 -12.97
N TYR A 61 6.41 -21.62 -12.47
CA TYR A 61 5.65 -20.61 -11.74
C TYR A 61 6.07 -19.18 -12.09
N ALA A 62 5.39 -18.18 -11.55
CA ALA A 62 5.81 -16.79 -11.70
C ALA A 62 5.85 -16.09 -10.35
N ILE A 63 6.61 -14.99 -10.32
CA ILE A 63 6.79 -14.16 -9.13
C ILE A 63 6.26 -12.76 -9.36
N VAL A 64 5.87 -12.10 -8.28
CA VAL A 64 5.49 -10.70 -8.24
C VAL A 64 6.15 -10.01 -7.05
N ILE A 65 6.31 -8.70 -7.15
CA ILE A 65 6.74 -7.89 -6.01
C ILE A 65 5.58 -7.78 -5.03
N GLY A 66 5.77 -8.33 -3.82
CA GLY A 66 4.78 -8.27 -2.73
C GLY A 66 4.89 -6.96 -1.96
N ARG A 67 5.77 -6.92 -0.96
CA ARG A 67 6.02 -5.73 -0.13
C ARG A 67 7.47 -5.29 -0.23
N SER A 68 7.71 -3.99 -0.09
CA SER A 68 9.06 -3.44 0.06
C SER A 68 9.17 -2.67 1.37
N LYS A 69 10.35 -2.72 1.99
CA LYS A 69 10.68 -1.97 3.20
C LYS A 69 12.04 -1.31 3.02
N LYS A 70 12.19 -0.07 3.48
CA LYS A 70 13.50 0.55 3.66
C LYS A 70 14.07 0.10 5.00
N THR A 71 15.28 -0.42 4.98
CA THR A 71 16.06 -0.74 6.18
C THR A 71 16.82 0.50 6.63
N VAL A 72 17.30 0.52 7.87
CA VAL A 72 18.29 1.52 8.34
C VAL A 72 19.65 0.93 7.91
N PRO A 73 20.38 1.48 6.92
CA PRO A 73 20.68 2.91 6.67
C PRO A 73 20.07 3.51 5.36
N GLY A 74 18.89 3.05 4.94
CA GLY A 74 18.16 3.56 3.77
C GLY A 74 18.07 2.56 2.60
N LEU A 75 18.72 1.41 2.70
CA LEU A 75 18.73 0.35 1.70
C LEU A 75 17.37 -0.37 1.62
N LYS A 76 16.94 -0.76 0.42
CA LYS A 76 15.66 -1.43 0.19
C LYS A 76 15.76 -2.95 0.38
N LYS A 77 14.75 -3.51 1.04
CA LYS A 77 14.46 -4.94 1.09
C LYS A 77 13.11 -5.19 0.43
N VAL A 78 13.11 -5.95 -0.66
CA VAL A 78 11.92 -6.25 -1.46
C VAL A 78 11.58 -7.72 -1.28
N LEU A 79 10.31 -8.02 -0.98
CA LEU A 79 9.80 -9.38 -0.93
C LEU A 79 9.23 -9.74 -2.30
N PHE A 80 9.81 -10.75 -2.92
CA PHE A 80 9.22 -11.45 -4.04
C PHE A 80 8.33 -12.57 -3.51
N VAL A 81 7.14 -12.71 -4.09
CA VAL A 81 6.16 -13.76 -3.73
C VAL A 81 5.67 -14.44 -4.99
N CYS A 82 5.12 -15.64 -4.86
CA CYS A 82 4.43 -16.30 -5.96
C CYS A 82 3.28 -15.44 -6.52
N ASP A 83 3.02 -15.48 -7.82
CA ASP A 83 1.90 -14.76 -8.45
C ASP A 83 0.52 -15.26 -7.99
N ARG A 84 0.46 -16.48 -7.43
CA ARG A 84 -0.71 -17.07 -6.78
C ARG A 84 -0.80 -16.78 -5.28
N ALA A 85 0.06 -15.90 -4.74
CA ALA A 85 0.07 -15.54 -3.32
C ALA A 85 -1.14 -14.70 -2.88
N GLY A 86 -1.49 -14.87 -1.60
CA GLY A 86 -2.61 -14.22 -0.93
C GLY A 86 -3.95 -14.89 -1.22
N LYS A 87 -4.98 -14.46 -0.48
CA LYS A 87 -6.32 -15.02 -0.61
C LYS A 87 -7.08 -14.44 -1.80
N PRO A 88 -7.97 -15.22 -2.44
CA PRO A 88 -8.97 -14.67 -3.35
C PRO A 88 -9.71 -13.49 -2.72
N PRO A 89 -10.06 -12.46 -3.50
CA PRO A 89 -10.80 -11.31 -2.97
C PRO A 89 -12.16 -11.77 -2.42
N SER A 90 -12.36 -11.64 -1.11
CA SER A 90 -13.60 -11.98 -0.39
C SER A 90 -14.49 -10.77 -0.10
N ARG A 91 -14.08 -9.56 -0.49
CA ARG A 91 -14.71 -8.28 -0.05
C ARG A 91 -16.12 -8.05 -0.56
N VAL A 92 -16.57 -8.81 -1.56
CA VAL A 92 -17.93 -8.76 -2.09
C VAL A 92 -18.42 -10.19 -2.24
N SER A 93 -19.63 -10.47 -1.78
CA SER A 93 -20.29 -11.72 -2.10
C SER A 93 -20.36 -11.88 -3.63
N PRO A 94 -20.23 -13.12 -4.15
CA PRO A 94 -20.18 -13.35 -5.59
C PRO A 94 -21.33 -12.71 -6.37
N GLU A 95 -22.52 -12.64 -5.79
CA GLU A 95 -23.72 -12.03 -6.38
C GLU A 95 -23.60 -10.51 -6.60
N PHE A 96 -22.91 -9.80 -5.71
CA PHE A 96 -22.76 -8.34 -5.79
C PHE A 96 -21.51 -7.92 -6.57
N ARG A 97 -20.78 -8.90 -7.13
CA ARG A 97 -19.55 -8.64 -7.87
C ARG A 97 -19.88 -8.15 -9.28
N LYS A 98 -19.52 -6.90 -9.58
CA LYS A 98 -19.67 -6.30 -10.93
C LYS A 98 -19.05 -7.11 -12.08
N ARG A 99 -18.11 -8.02 -11.81
CA ARG A 99 -17.45 -8.88 -12.83
C ARG A 99 -17.27 -10.29 -12.30
N LYS A 100 -17.78 -11.29 -13.02
CA LYS A 100 -17.57 -12.71 -12.75
C LYS A 100 -16.16 -13.14 -13.18
N THR A 101 -15.14 -12.81 -12.39
CA THR A 101 -13.77 -13.26 -12.65
C THR A 101 -13.28 -14.20 -11.55
N SER A 102 -12.80 -15.37 -11.94
CA SER A 102 -12.09 -16.28 -11.03
C SER A 102 -10.73 -15.68 -10.64
N SER A 103 -10.29 -15.96 -9.41
CA SER A 103 -8.97 -15.54 -8.93
C SER A 103 -8.01 -16.72 -9.01
N ARG A 104 -6.79 -16.47 -9.49
CA ARG A 104 -5.69 -17.47 -9.52
C ARG A 104 -4.97 -17.62 -8.17
N LYS A 105 -5.37 -16.82 -7.18
CA LYS A 105 -4.76 -16.75 -5.86
C LYS A 105 -5.17 -17.96 -5.03
N CYS A 106 -4.22 -18.68 -4.46
CA CYS A 106 -4.43 -19.88 -3.63
C CYS A 106 -3.75 -19.79 -2.26
N ASP A 107 -3.47 -18.56 -1.80
CA ASP A 107 -2.77 -18.29 -0.55
C ASP A 107 -1.37 -18.93 -0.45
N CYS A 108 -0.69 -19.06 -1.60
CA CYS A 108 0.67 -19.56 -1.67
C CYS A 108 1.61 -18.66 -0.84
N GLN A 109 2.35 -19.29 0.08
CA GLN A 109 3.27 -18.59 0.99
C GLN A 109 4.70 -18.51 0.47
N PHE A 110 4.97 -19.09 -0.69
CA PHE A 110 6.28 -19.03 -1.32
C PHE A 110 6.73 -17.58 -1.53
N GLY A 111 7.95 -17.30 -1.10
CA GLY A 111 8.59 -16.03 -1.35
C GLY A 111 9.96 -15.91 -0.71
N PHE A 112 10.78 -15.03 -1.28
CA PHE A 112 12.15 -14.76 -0.86
C PHE A 112 12.41 -13.25 -0.94
N PHE A 113 13.52 -12.81 -0.37
CA PHE A 113 13.91 -11.41 -0.37
C PHE A 113 14.93 -11.12 -1.47
N ALA A 114 14.80 -9.94 -2.07
CA ALA A 114 15.91 -9.26 -2.72
C ALA A 114 16.33 -8.10 -1.83
N ILE A 115 17.61 -8.09 -1.46
CA ILE A 115 18.18 -7.11 -0.53
C ILE A 115 19.18 -6.26 -1.29
N GLU A 116 18.95 -4.95 -1.27
CA GLU A 116 19.88 -3.94 -1.74
C GLU A 116 21.06 -3.85 -0.77
N GLN A 117 22.27 -4.05 -1.29
CA GLN A 117 23.54 -3.79 -0.63
C GLN A 117 24.15 -2.49 -1.18
N ARG A 118 25.35 -2.13 -0.75
CA ARG A 118 26.01 -0.88 -1.17
C ARG A 118 26.19 -0.75 -2.69
N THR A 119 26.47 -1.85 -3.37
CA THR A 119 26.84 -1.86 -4.81
C THR A 119 25.96 -2.75 -5.67
N GLN A 120 25.15 -3.61 -5.04
CA GLN A 120 24.48 -4.71 -5.73
C GLN A 120 23.23 -5.14 -4.98
N TRP A 121 22.36 -5.85 -5.66
CA TRP A 121 21.25 -6.58 -5.10
C TRP A 121 21.59 -8.06 -4.99
N THR A 122 21.12 -8.68 -3.92
CA THR A 122 21.36 -10.11 -3.63
C THR A 122 20.05 -10.79 -3.24
N ILE A 123 19.88 -12.04 -3.67
CA ILE A 123 18.73 -12.87 -3.32
C ILE A 123 19.01 -13.54 -1.98
N ARG A 124 18.04 -13.53 -1.07
CA ARG A 124 18.11 -14.15 0.25
C ARG A 124 16.82 -14.87 0.58
N TYR A 125 16.93 -16.10 1.05
CA TYR A 125 15.76 -16.87 1.46
C TYR A 125 15.15 -16.32 2.74
N ARG A 126 13.88 -16.69 2.98
CA ARG A 126 13.25 -16.39 4.27
C ARG A 126 13.73 -17.42 5.29
N PRO A 127 13.81 -17.06 6.58
CA PRO A 127 14.29 -17.98 7.61
C PRO A 127 13.45 -19.25 7.76
N ASP A 128 12.14 -19.15 7.50
CA ASP A 128 11.21 -20.27 7.57
C ASP A 128 11.21 -21.06 6.25
N PRO A 129 11.55 -22.36 6.27
CA PRO A 129 11.53 -23.23 5.09
C PRO A 129 10.16 -23.33 4.41
N GLN A 130 9.06 -23.09 5.13
CA GLN A 130 7.71 -23.10 4.54
C GLN A 130 7.58 -22.08 3.40
N HIS A 131 8.35 -20.99 3.44
CA HIS A 131 8.35 -19.97 2.39
C HIS A 131 9.18 -20.34 1.15
N LEU A 132 9.84 -21.50 1.15
CA LEU A 132 10.51 -22.06 -0.03
C LEU A 132 9.66 -23.14 -0.73
N GLN A 133 8.49 -23.46 -0.17
CA GLN A 133 7.58 -24.46 -0.72
C GLN A 133 6.34 -23.79 -1.31
N HIS A 134 5.85 -24.37 -2.40
CA HIS A 134 4.58 -24.01 -3.00
C HIS A 134 3.49 -24.97 -2.52
N ASN A 135 2.26 -24.45 -2.39
CA ASN A 135 1.07 -25.23 -2.09
C ASN A 135 0.27 -25.60 -3.37
N HIS A 136 0.90 -25.49 -4.54
CA HIS A 136 0.33 -25.80 -5.83
C HIS A 136 1.41 -26.37 -6.76
N GLY A 137 1.00 -27.12 -7.77
CA GLY A 137 1.92 -27.64 -8.80
C GLY A 137 2.37 -26.57 -9.81
N PRO A 138 3.27 -26.96 -10.73
CA PRO A 138 3.69 -26.11 -11.84
C PRO A 138 2.52 -25.83 -12.78
N SER A 139 2.52 -24.64 -13.37
CA SER A 139 1.57 -24.29 -14.42
C SER A 139 1.98 -24.94 -15.74
N GLU A 140 0.98 -25.26 -16.55
CA GLU A 140 1.14 -25.88 -17.87
C GLU A 140 1.89 -25.00 -18.87
N SER A 141 1.68 -23.68 -18.81
CA SER A 141 2.32 -22.73 -19.70
C SER A 141 2.64 -21.39 -19.02
N PRO A 142 3.80 -20.79 -19.32
CA PRO A 142 4.13 -19.41 -18.95
C PRO A 142 3.07 -18.38 -19.39
N LEU A 143 2.29 -18.67 -20.44
CA LEU A 143 1.19 -17.83 -20.93
C LEU A 143 0.11 -17.59 -19.85
N LEU A 144 -0.07 -18.56 -18.95
CA LEU A 144 -1.08 -18.48 -17.90
C LEU A 144 -0.73 -17.43 -16.85
N HIS A 145 0.51 -16.95 -16.79
CA HIS A 145 1.00 -16.02 -15.78
C HIS A 145 1.04 -14.57 -16.31
N PRO A 146 0.13 -13.67 -15.90
CA PRO A 146 0.18 -12.26 -16.30
C PRO A 146 1.49 -11.57 -15.89
N ALA A 147 2.12 -12.03 -14.80
CA ALA A 147 3.41 -11.52 -14.35
C ALA A 147 4.54 -11.82 -15.36
N ALA A 148 4.52 -13.01 -15.98
CA ALA A 148 5.48 -13.41 -17.01
C ALA A 148 5.28 -12.67 -18.34
N ARG A 149 4.05 -12.22 -18.61
CA ARG A 149 3.67 -11.50 -19.85
C ARG A 149 3.77 -9.98 -19.73
N LYS A 150 4.18 -9.46 -18.58
CA LYS A 150 4.24 -8.02 -18.34
C LYS A 150 5.36 -7.40 -19.18
N LEU A 151 5.00 -6.43 -20.00
CA LEU A 151 5.94 -5.68 -20.84
C LEU A 151 6.95 -4.91 -19.97
N ASP A 152 8.22 -5.02 -20.34
CA ASP A 152 9.31 -4.23 -19.76
C ASP A 152 9.25 -2.77 -20.24
N SER A 153 9.94 -1.88 -19.53
CA SER A 153 10.08 -0.45 -19.86
C SER A 153 10.45 -0.21 -21.33
N LYS A 154 11.42 -0.98 -21.86
CA LYS A 154 11.83 -0.94 -23.26
C LYS A 154 10.72 -1.37 -24.22
N MET A 155 10.00 -2.44 -23.89
CA MET A 155 8.91 -2.94 -24.72
C MET A 155 7.72 -1.97 -24.71
N VAL A 156 7.42 -1.33 -23.57
CA VAL A 156 6.38 -0.28 -23.48
C VAL A 156 6.77 0.93 -24.34
N ALA A 157 8.04 1.32 -24.35
CA ALA A 157 8.53 2.38 -25.24
C ALA A 157 8.40 2.00 -26.72
N ALA A 158 8.72 0.76 -27.09
CA ALA A 158 8.51 0.24 -28.45
C ALA A 158 7.01 0.25 -28.83
N VAL A 159 6.11 -0.22 -27.96
CA VAL A 159 4.65 -0.14 -28.18
C VAL A 159 4.19 1.29 -28.40
N LYS A 160 4.75 2.25 -27.64
CA LYS A 160 4.42 3.68 -27.80
C LYS A 160 4.86 4.18 -29.18
N ALA A 161 6.10 3.93 -29.58
CA ALA A 161 6.63 4.36 -30.87
C ALA A 161 5.84 3.73 -32.04
N LEU A 162 5.57 2.42 -31.99
CA LEU A 162 4.80 1.72 -33.02
C LEU A 162 3.35 2.23 -33.12
N LYS A 163 2.74 2.56 -31.96
CA LYS A 163 1.41 3.18 -31.94
C LYS A 163 1.42 4.58 -32.58
N GLU A 164 2.44 5.40 -32.29
CA GLU A 164 2.58 6.75 -32.88
C GLU A 164 2.81 6.68 -34.40
N ASN A 165 3.46 5.62 -34.88
CA ASN A 165 3.65 5.34 -36.30
C ASN A 165 2.44 4.68 -36.99
N GLY A 166 1.30 4.51 -36.29
CA GLY A 166 0.08 3.96 -36.87
C GLY A 166 0.08 2.43 -37.08
N VAL A 167 1.07 1.70 -36.56
CA VAL A 167 1.18 0.24 -36.72
C VAL A 167 0.02 -0.47 -36.01
N SER A 168 -0.49 -1.56 -36.58
CA SER A 168 -1.60 -2.32 -35.98
C SER A 168 -1.15 -3.09 -34.73
N VAL A 169 -2.13 -3.59 -33.95
CA VAL A 169 -1.83 -4.36 -32.72
C VAL A 169 -1.16 -5.70 -33.05
N ASN A 170 -1.60 -6.38 -34.11
CA ASN A 170 -1.05 -7.67 -34.52
C ASN A 170 0.39 -7.53 -35.02
N GLU A 171 0.66 -6.54 -35.88
CA GLU A 171 2.03 -6.25 -36.32
C GLU A 171 2.93 -5.84 -35.13
N THR A 172 2.40 -5.05 -34.19
CA THR A 172 3.15 -4.70 -32.96
C THR A 172 3.48 -5.96 -32.14
N LEU A 173 2.57 -6.92 -32.04
CA LEU A 173 2.80 -8.18 -31.34
C LEU A 173 3.92 -8.97 -32.02
N GLU A 174 3.86 -9.12 -33.35
CA GLU A 174 4.87 -9.85 -34.13
C GLU A 174 6.26 -9.23 -33.98
N ILE A 175 6.37 -7.90 -34.09
CA ILE A 175 7.63 -7.18 -33.89
C ILE A 175 8.19 -7.45 -32.49
N LEU A 176 7.36 -7.31 -31.44
CA LEU A 176 7.83 -7.52 -30.07
C LEU A 176 8.18 -8.98 -29.77
N GLN A 177 7.48 -9.93 -30.37
CA GLN A 177 7.78 -11.35 -30.25
C GLN A 177 9.10 -11.70 -30.95
N ASN A 178 9.37 -11.12 -32.12
CA ASN A 178 10.64 -11.29 -32.82
C ASN A 178 11.82 -10.71 -32.02
N GLU A 179 11.64 -9.52 -31.43
CA GLU A 179 12.66 -8.91 -30.56
C GLU A 179 12.82 -9.64 -29.22
N ASN A 180 11.76 -10.29 -28.72
CA ASN A 180 11.74 -10.95 -27.42
C ASN A 180 11.12 -12.37 -27.50
N PRO A 181 11.82 -13.35 -28.12
CA PRO A 181 11.28 -14.69 -28.38
C PRO A 181 10.89 -15.48 -27.13
N HIS A 182 11.41 -15.07 -25.98
CA HIS A 182 11.22 -15.75 -24.70
C HIS A 182 10.15 -15.10 -23.80
N VAL A 183 9.48 -14.05 -24.27
CA VAL A 183 8.38 -13.43 -23.51
C VAL A 183 7.07 -13.91 -24.14
N PRO A 184 6.21 -14.63 -23.39
CA PRO A 184 5.00 -15.23 -23.93
C PRO A 184 3.88 -14.18 -24.08
N LEU A 185 4.01 -13.26 -25.04
CA LEU A 185 3.07 -12.16 -25.23
C LEU A 185 1.75 -12.60 -25.89
N LEU A 186 0.64 -11.98 -25.47
CA LEU A 186 -0.67 -12.11 -26.12
C LEU A 186 -1.13 -10.77 -26.73
N PRO A 187 -1.99 -10.79 -27.76
CA PRO A 187 -2.57 -9.55 -28.33
C PRO A 187 -3.20 -8.65 -27.26
N ARG A 188 -3.83 -9.26 -26.25
CA ARG A 188 -4.45 -8.56 -25.12
C ARG A 188 -3.45 -7.71 -24.32
N ASP A 189 -2.18 -8.11 -24.24
CA ASP A 189 -1.15 -7.34 -23.54
C ASP A 189 -0.84 -6.04 -24.28
N ILE A 190 -0.83 -6.07 -25.62
CA ILE A 190 -0.64 -4.89 -26.46
C ILE A 190 -1.82 -3.93 -26.33
N TYR A 191 -3.06 -4.43 -26.33
CA TYR A 191 -4.24 -3.61 -26.05
C TYR A 191 -4.17 -2.94 -24.67
N ASN A 192 -3.82 -3.71 -23.63
CA ASN A 192 -3.67 -3.19 -22.27
C ASN A 192 -2.57 -2.12 -22.19
N ALA A 193 -1.45 -2.32 -22.89
CA ALA A 193 -0.35 -1.37 -22.95
C ALA A 193 -0.76 -0.07 -23.65
N ARG A 194 -1.39 -0.15 -24.83
CA ARG A 194 -1.90 1.03 -25.55
C ARG A 194 -2.93 1.79 -24.70
N ALA A 195 -3.84 1.08 -24.04
CA ALA A 195 -4.79 1.70 -23.13
C ALA A 195 -4.12 2.39 -21.93
N ALA A 196 -3.06 1.80 -21.37
CA ALA A 196 -2.28 2.40 -20.29
C ALA A 196 -1.53 3.66 -20.74
N ILE A 197 -0.95 3.63 -21.94
CA ILE A 197 -0.27 4.78 -22.56
C ILE A 197 -1.26 5.92 -22.78
N ASN A 198 -2.47 5.64 -23.27
CA ASN A 198 -3.51 6.65 -23.47
C ASN A 198 -3.93 7.32 -22.16
N ARG A 199 -4.01 6.56 -21.06
CA ARG A 199 -4.36 7.11 -19.75
C ARG A 199 -3.22 7.96 -19.16
N ASN A 200 -1.97 7.61 -19.41
CA ASN A 200 -0.79 8.25 -18.79
C ASN A 200 0.36 8.43 -19.80
N PRO A 201 0.29 9.40 -20.72
CA PRO A 201 1.28 9.54 -21.80
C PRO A 201 2.70 9.89 -21.32
N GLN A 202 2.83 10.57 -20.17
CA GLN A 202 4.11 11.02 -19.61
C GLN A 202 4.90 9.93 -18.86
N LYS A 203 4.25 8.85 -18.41
CA LYS A 203 4.86 7.82 -17.54
C LYS A 203 5.86 6.90 -18.27
N VAL A 204 5.84 6.90 -19.60
CA VAL A 204 6.70 6.02 -20.42
C VAL A 204 8.15 6.48 -20.40
N ALA A 205 8.41 7.80 -20.32
CA ALA A 205 9.77 8.34 -20.30
C ALA A 205 10.49 8.13 -18.96
N THR A 206 9.76 8.10 -17.84
CA THR A 206 10.35 8.00 -16.50
C THR A 206 10.86 6.59 -16.18
N GLY A 207 10.26 5.54 -16.75
CA GLY A 207 10.68 4.15 -16.52
C GLY A 207 12.08 3.83 -17.02
N LEU A 208 12.54 4.48 -18.11
CA LEU A 208 13.91 4.33 -18.60
C LEU A 208 14.94 4.97 -17.64
N ALA A 209 14.58 6.06 -16.97
CA ALA A 209 15.45 6.76 -16.02
C ALA A 209 15.61 6.01 -14.69
N GLU A 210 14.59 5.26 -14.27
CA GLU A 210 14.61 4.42 -13.05
C GLU A 210 15.51 3.18 -13.19
N ASN A 211 15.86 2.78 -14.41
CA ASN A 211 16.70 1.61 -14.72
C ASN A 211 18.22 1.90 -14.64
N ARG A 212 18.60 3.09 -14.16
CA ARG A 212 20.03 3.45 -14.01
C ARG A 212 20.64 2.61 -12.86
N PRO A 213 21.84 2.02 -13.05
CA PRO A 213 22.54 1.32 -11.99
C PRO A 213 22.62 2.18 -10.73
N ALA A 214 22.43 1.56 -9.55
CA ALA A 214 22.49 2.25 -8.25
C ALA A 214 23.84 2.94 -7.96
N ILE A 215 24.82 2.73 -8.83
CA ILE A 215 26.16 3.31 -8.81
C ILE A 215 26.13 4.82 -9.12
N TYR A 216 25.16 5.32 -9.89
CA TYR A 216 25.04 6.76 -10.09
C TYR A 216 24.25 7.37 -8.95
N SER A 217 24.85 8.35 -8.26
CA SER A 217 24.21 9.07 -7.15
C SER A 217 22.81 9.50 -7.54
N LYS A 218 21.88 9.42 -6.58
CA LYS A 218 20.50 9.93 -6.74
C LYS A 218 20.59 11.28 -7.45
N PRO A 219 19.88 11.49 -8.57
CA PRO A 219 19.82 12.79 -9.22
C PRO A 219 19.59 13.86 -8.17
N HIS A 220 20.35 14.96 -8.23
CA HIS A 220 20.13 16.05 -7.28
C HIS A 220 18.65 16.41 -7.29
N PRO A 221 18.01 16.50 -6.11
CA PRO A 221 16.57 16.73 -6.04
C PRO A 221 16.25 17.99 -6.81
N THR A 222 15.24 17.89 -7.67
CA THR A 222 14.79 19.00 -8.51
C THR A 222 14.33 20.16 -7.62
N ALA A 223 14.26 21.37 -8.17
CA ALA A 223 13.80 22.54 -7.41
C ALA A 223 12.44 22.27 -6.73
N GLU A 224 11.52 21.61 -7.43
CA GLU A 224 10.23 21.21 -6.87
C GLU A 224 10.33 20.22 -5.71
N GLU A 225 11.25 19.25 -5.77
CA GLU A 225 11.44 18.26 -4.71
C GLU A 225 12.04 18.89 -3.46
N ARG A 226 12.93 19.87 -3.62
CA ARG A 226 13.46 20.68 -2.52
C ARG A 226 12.35 21.49 -1.87
N ILE A 227 11.55 22.20 -2.67
CA ILE A 227 10.40 22.97 -2.18
C ILE A 227 9.42 22.08 -1.41
N ARG A 228 9.09 20.87 -1.91
CA ARG A 228 8.22 19.93 -1.18
C ARG A 228 8.84 19.43 0.11
N ALA A 229 10.16 19.26 0.18
CA ALA A 229 10.85 18.85 1.40
C ALA A 229 10.82 19.98 2.45
N ASP A 230 11.08 21.22 2.01
CA ASP A 230 11.03 22.40 2.87
C ASP A 230 9.61 22.65 3.39
N LEU A 231 8.60 22.58 2.53
CA LEU A 231 7.19 22.69 2.92
C LEU A 231 6.77 21.62 3.94
N ARG A 232 7.25 20.37 3.80
CA ARG A 232 6.97 19.33 4.79
C ARG A 232 7.60 19.64 6.14
N LYS A 233 8.82 20.18 6.13
CA LYS A 233 9.53 20.56 7.35
C LYS A 233 8.84 21.74 8.05
N GLU A 234 8.40 22.74 7.29
CA GLU A 234 7.62 23.85 7.84
C GLU A 234 6.26 23.40 8.38
N LEU A 235 5.55 22.52 7.67
CA LEU A 235 4.29 21.96 8.16
C LEU A 235 4.47 21.15 9.45
N ALA A 236 5.57 20.41 9.59
CA ALA A 236 5.87 19.70 10.82
C ALA A 236 6.14 20.67 11.97
N LYS A 237 6.96 21.70 11.74
CA LYS A 237 7.27 22.74 12.72
C LYS A 237 6.01 23.52 13.15
N ALA A 238 5.16 23.90 12.20
CA ALA A 238 3.91 24.60 12.49
C ALA A 238 2.94 23.74 13.33
N ARG A 239 2.91 22.42 13.10
CA ARG A 239 2.12 21.49 13.93
C ARG A 239 2.66 21.40 15.35
N GLU A 240 3.98 21.27 15.51
CA GLU A 240 4.60 21.24 16.85
C GLU A 240 4.38 22.55 17.62
N GLU A 241 4.49 23.70 16.96
CA GLU A 241 4.21 25.00 17.57
C GLU A 241 2.73 25.14 17.97
N PHE A 242 1.82 24.64 17.13
CA PHE A 242 0.38 24.63 17.43
C PHE A 242 0.04 23.73 18.63
N ASP A 243 0.62 22.53 18.69
CA ASP A 243 0.42 21.60 19.80
C ASP A 243 0.97 22.19 21.10
N LYS A 244 2.15 22.81 21.06
CA LYS A 244 2.72 23.52 22.22
C LYS A 244 1.82 24.68 22.68
N PHE A 245 1.34 25.51 21.75
CA PHE A 245 0.42 26.60 22.08
C PHE A 245 -0.86 26.08 22.74
N LYS A 246 -1.40 24.96 22.25
CA LYS A 246 -2.58 24.31 22.81
C LYS A 246 -2.32 23.82 24.25
N GLU A 247 -1.18 23.21 24.51
CA GLU A 247 -0.80 22.78 25.87
C GLU A 247 -0.64 23.96 26.83
N ASP A 248 0.02 25.04 26.40
CA ASP A 248 0.22 26.23 27.23
C ASP A 248 -1.12 26.92 27.53
N LYS A 249 -2.03 26.99 26.55
CA LYS A 249 -3.39 27.50 26.76
C LYS A 249 -4.21 26.61 27.69
N GLN A 250 -4.05 25.29 27.62
CA GLN A 250 -4.73 24.38 28.53
C GLN A 250 -4.25 24.58 29.98
N LYS A 251 -2.94 24.73 30.19
CA LYS A 251 -2.37 25.03 31.51
C LYS A 251 -2.89 26.35 32.08
N GLU A 252 -2.96 27.40 31.25
CA GLU A 252 -3.50 28.71 31.65
C GLU A 252 -4.97 28.60 32.09
N VAL A 253 -5.79 27.85 31.32
CA VAL A 253 -7.19 27.59 31.66
C VAL A 253 -7.32 26.82 32.98
N ASP A 254 -6.48 25.82 33.20
CA ASP A 254 -6.53 25.00 34.41
C ASP A 254 -6.08 25.80 35.66
N GLU A 255 -5.10 26.70 35.51
CA GLU A 255 -4.70 27.62 36.57
C GLU A 255 -5.83 28.61 36.91
N LEU A 256 -6.50 29.17 35.89
CA LEU A 256 -7.64 30.06 36.11
C LEU A 256 -8.82 29.35 36.78
N LYS A 257 -9.11 28.10 36.38
CA LYS A 257 -10.13 27.27 37.05
C LYS A 257 -9.79 27.01 38.50
N LYS A 258 -8.53 26.74 38.82
CA LYS A 258 -8.09 26.55 40.20
C LYS A 258 -8.30 27.82 41.04
N LYS A 259 -7.94 28.99 40.49
CA LYS A 259 -8.19 30.29 41.15
C LYS A 259 -9.69 30.56 41.37
N LEU A 260 -10.56 30.13 40.45
CA LEU A 260 -12.01 30.22 40.65
C LEU A 260 -12.47 29.35 41.83
N VAL A 261 -12.05 28.08 41.88
CA VAL A 261 -12.39 27.17 42.99
C VAL A 261 -11.91 27.71 44.33
N GLU A 262 -10.69 28.25 44.40
CA GLU A 262 -10.16 28.86 45.63
C GLU A 262 -11.00 30.06 46.07
N LYS A 263 -11.46 30.89 45.13
CA LYS A 263 -12.36 32.01 45.41
C LYS A 263 -13.74 31.54 45.87
N ASP A 264 -14.30 30.52 45.23
CA ASP A 264 -15.60 29.95 45.62
C ASP A 264 -15.56 29.40 47.05
N GLN A 265 -14.49 28.71 47.45
CA GLN A 265 -14.28 28.25 48.83
C GLN A 265 -14.15 29.38 49.84
N ILE A 266 -13.63 30.54 49.42
CA ILE A 266 -13.56 31.73 50.27
C ILE A 266 -14.97 32.32 50.42
N ILE A 267 -15.73 32.41 49.33
CA ILE A 267 -17.12 32.89 49.34
C ILE A 267 -17.98 32.02 50.26
N GLU A 268 -17.91 30.69 50.13
CA GLU A 268 -18.66 29.76 50.98
C GLU A 268 -18.34 29.95 52.48
N ARG A 269 -17.06 30.19 52.80
CA ARG A 269 -16.65 30.50 54.19
C ARG A 269 -17.22 31.82 54.68
N PHE A 270 -17.27 32.85 53.84
CA PHE A 270 -17.90 34.12 54.17
C PHE A 270 -19.42 33.99 54.34
N GLU A 271 -20.09 33.23 53.48
CA GLU A 271 -21.52 32.94 53.58
C GLU A 271 -21.85 32.23 54.90
N MET A 272 -21.09 31.18 55.26
CA MET A 272 -21.26 30.50 56.54
C MET A 272 -21.05 31.44 57.75
N PHE A 273 -20.07 32.36 57.66
CA PHE A 273 -19.85 33.35 58.71
C PHE A 273 -21.01 34.34 58.83
N ILE A 274 -21.56 34.80 57.70
CA ILE A 274 -22.73 35.67 57.64
C ILE A 274 -23.94 34.96 58.26
N ASP A 275 -24.16 33.68 57.93
CA ASP A 275 -25.25 32.89 58.49
C ASP A 275 -25.13 32.73 60.00
N ILE A 276 -23.94 32.45 60.52
CA ILE A 276 -23.68 32.37 61.96
C ILE A 276 -23.95 33.72 62.64
N CYS A 277 -23.51 34.83 62.04
CA CYS A 277 -23.78 36.17 62.55
C CYS A 277 -25.28 36.46 62.58
N ASN A 278 -26.00 36.15 61.50
CA ASN A 278 -27.45 36.32 61.39
C ASN A 278 -28.19 35.48 62.43
N GLN A 279 -27.84 34.20 62.60
CA GLN A 279 -28.40 33.33 63.63
C GLN A 279 -28.20 33.90 65.03
N ARG A 280 -26.98 34.38 65.36
CA ARG A 280 -26.69 34.98 66.66
C ARG A 280 -27.53 36.26 66.90
N VAL A 281 -27.70 37.10 65.88
CA VAL A 281 -28.56 38.29 65.96
C VAL A 281 -30.02 37.91 66.18
N MET A 282 -30.52 36.87 65.50
CA MET A 282 -31.88 36.37 65.67
C MET A 282 -32.12 35.83 67.10
N VAL A 283 -31.20 35.02 67.63
CA VAL A 283 -31.27 34.49 69.01
C VAL A 283 -31.21 35.61 70.06
N GLN A 284 -30.40 36.65 69.83
CA GLN A 284 -30.34 37.82 70.72
C GLN A 284 -31.64 38.63 70.66
N ARG A 285 -32.25 38.79 69.47
CA ARG A 285 -33.57 39.41 69.33
C ARG A 285 -34.66 38.64 70.05
N GLU A 286 -34.66 37.31 69.98
CA GLU A 286 -35.62 36.48 70.73
C GLU A 286 -35.40 36.56 72.25
N ARG A 287 -34.15 36.55 72.72
CA ARG A 287 -33.82 36.72 74.14
C ARG A 287 -34.21 38.09 74.72
N LEU A 288 -34.03 39.15 73.94
CA LEU A 288 -34.47 40.50 74.30
C LEU A 288 -35.96 40.72 74.04
N GLY A 289 -36.62 39.75 73.38
CA GLY A 289 -37.97 39.84 72.84
C GLY A 289 -39.10 39.26 73.70
N GLY A 290 -38.87 38.87 74.96
CA GLY A 290 -39.99 38.78 75.90
C GLY A 290 -39.70 38.19 77.28
N PRO A 291 -40.57 38.41 78.29
CA PRO A 291 -41.69 39.37 78.39
C PRO A 291 -41.48 40.40 79.52
N GLU A 292 -41.61 41.70 79.25
CA GLU A 292 -42.21 42.78 80.09
C GLU A 292 -42.14 44.08 79.26
N GLY A 293 -43.18 44.90 79.10
CA GLY A 293 -44.49 44.90 79.73
C GLY A 293 -45.50 45.75 78.96
N ALA A 294 -46.77 45.37 79.16
CA ALA A 294 -47.88 46.28 79.00
C ALA A 294 -47.75 47.42 80.02
N GLY A 295 -48.07 48.65 79.59
CA GLY A 295 -48.32 49.79 80.46
C GLY A 295 -47.35 50.95 80.28
N ASN A 296 -47.69 51.92 79.44
CA ASN A 296 -48.44 53.08 79.94
C ASN A 296 -48.92 53.93 78.78
N ASN A 297 -50.24 54.07 78.68
CA ASN A 297 -50.93 55.09 77.89
C ASN A 297 -50.99 56.34 78.77
N GLY A 298 -50.63 57.52 78.27
CA GLY A 298 -50.69 58.73 79.09
C GLY A 298 -50.43 60.02 78.34
N THR A 299 -51.52 60.55 77.75
CA THR A 299 -51.78 61.93 77.28
C THR A 299 -50.89 62.52 76.19
#